data_AF-A0A5K1DKD3-F1
#
_entry.id   AF-A0A5K1DKD3-F1
#
_cell.length_a   1.000
_cell.length_b   1.000
_cell.length_c   1.000
_cell.angle_alpha   90.00
_cell.angle_beta   90.00
_cell.angle_gamma   90.00
#
_symmetry.space_group_name_H-M   'P 1'
#
loop_
_entity.id
_entity.type
_entity.pdbx_description
1 polymer ?
#
loop_
_entity_poly.entity_id
_entity_poly.type
_entity_poly.pdbx_seq_one_letter_code
_entity_poly.pdbx_strand_id
1 'polypeptide(L)'
;KLDRSNYLLWHSQIESVMKSQNLIKYVNGKCSAPPEFLDEPHTQENTAYDLWYREDQLALSWIKVTMTQPVLSKLVRVGTAIDAWCILEKQYASQNNLRIIQLKRELQNIKKGGMSMTEYLQHISFLHDSLSRVQHLVSDTDLVLYTLKGLNSEYESFITTVTTFKDLPSWSELYDMLITQE
;
A
#
# COMPACT_ATOMS: atom_id res chain seq x y z
N LYS A 1 -13.04 6.04 4.30
CA LYS A 1 -12.72 6.11 5.75
C LYS A 1 -11.95 4.85 6.15
N LEU A 2 -10.95 4.94 7.02
CA LEU A 2 -10.11 3.81 7.44
C LEU A 2 -10.93 2.75 8.20
N ASP A 3 -10.89 1.52 7.71
CA ASP A 3 -11.39 0.30 8.35
C ASP A 3 -10.26 -0.74 8.46
N ARG A 4 -10.60 -1.98 8.83
CA ARG A 4 -9.60 -3.04 9.06
C ARG A 4 -8.95 -3.59 7.79
N SER A 5 -9.53 -3.32 6.62
CA SER A 5 -9.19 -3.96 5.34
C SER A 5 -8.53 -3.01 4.34
N ASN A 6 -8.66 -1.70 4.55
CA ASN A 6 -8.30 -0.70 3.54
C ASN A 6 -7.13 0.21 3.96
N TYR A 7 -6.34 -0.17 4.97
CA TYR A 7 -5.25 0.67 5.49
C TYR A 7 -4.30 1.18 4.42
N LEU A 8 -3.87 0.33 3.49
CA LEU A 8 -2.87 0.72 2.48
C LEU A 8 -3.42 1.78 1.51
N LEU A 9 -4.66 1.61 1.07
CA LEU A 9 -5.35 2.60 0.24
C LEU A 9 -5.58 3.90 1.02
N TRP A 10 -6.04 3.80 2.27
CA TRP A 10 -6.23 4.96 3.13
C TRP A 10 -4.91 5.71 3.37
N HIS A 11 -3.83 4.99 3.67
CA HIS A 11 -2.50 5.55 3.91
C HIS A 11 -2.02 6.34 2.69
N SER A 12 -2.12 5.76 1.49
CA SER A 12 -1.75 6.46 0.26
C SER A 12 -2.58 7.74 0.03
N GLN A 13 -3.89 7.69 0.28
CA GLN A 13 -4.78 8.84 0.14
C GLN A 13 -4.47 9.95 1.15
N ILE A 14 -4.36 9.61 2.43
CA ILE A 14 -4.11 10.60 3.48
C ILE A 14 -2.70 11.19 3.33
N GLU A 15 -1.70 10.39 2.93
CA GLU A 15 -0.35 10.86 2.67
C GLU A 15 -0.33 11.90 1.54
N SER A 16 -1.06 11.66 0.46
CA SER A 16 -1.20 12.62 -0.65
C SER A 16 -1.82 13.95 -0.19
N VAL A 17 -2.90 13.88 0.60
CA VAL A 17 -3.56 15.08 1.17
C VAL A 17 -2.60 15.84 2.10
N MET A 18 -1.92 15.14 2.99
CA MET A 18 -0.96 15.74 3.93
C MET A 18 0.22 16.41 3.21
N LYS A 19 0.72 15.80 2.12
CA LYS A 19 1.76 16.41 1.28
C LYS A 19 1.26 17.68 0.61
N SER A 20 0.03 17.68 0.07
CA SER A 20 -0.54 18.85 -0.60
C SER A 20 -0.68 20.08 0.31
N GLN A 21 -0.85 19.85 1.63
CA GLN A 21 -1.00 20.90 2.64
C GLN A 21 0.27 21.13 3.47
N ASN A 22 1.40 20.50 3.10
CA ASN A 22 2.66 20.57 3.85
C ASN A 22 2.57 20.12 5.33
N LEU A 23 1.62 19.22 5.63
CA LEU A 23 1.37 18.66 6.96
C LEU A 23 2.14 17.34 7.21
N ILE A 24 2.72 16.75 6.16
CA ILE A 24 3.41 15.45 6.25
C ILE A 24 4.57 15.44 7.28
N LYS A 25 5.16 16.60 7.53
CA LYS A 25 6.27 16.79 8.50
C LYS A 25 5.86 16.55 9.96
N TYR A 26 4.57 16.64 10.28
CA TYR A 26 4.05 16.40 11.64
C TYR A 26 3.75 14.92 11.90
N VAL A 27 3.62 14.10 10.85
CA VAL A 27 3.33 12.65 10.97
C VAL A 27 4.54 11.76 10.73
N ASN A 28 5.64 12.29 10.16
CA ASN A 28 6.88 11.54 9.90
C ASN A 28 8.00 11.84 10.92
N GLY A 29 7.70 12.60 11.97
CA GLY A 29 8.65 12.94 13.03
C GLY A 29 9.75 13.94 12.63
N LYS A 30 9.71 14.51 11.42
CA LYS A 30 10.69 15.51 10.97
C LYS A 30 10.48 16.88 11.61
N CYS A 31 9.30 17.15 12.17
CA CYS A 31 8.96 18.38 12.87
C CYS A 31 8.70 18.09 14.35
N SER A 32 9.74 18.22 15.19
CA SER A 32 9.62 18.09 16.64
C SER A 32 8.93 19.30 17.24
N ALA A 33 8.13 19.09 18.29
CA ALA A 33 7.55 20.18 19.06
C ALA A 33 8.66 21.05 19.66
N PRO A 34 8.63 22.39 19.44
CA PRO A 34 9.51 23.29 20.16
C PRO A 34 9.09 23.33 21.66
N PRO A 35 9.94 23.86 22.56
CA PRO A 35 9.55 24.06 23.95
C PRO A 35 8.33 24.97 24.06
N GLU A 36 7.39 24.66 24.96
CA GLU A 36 6.19 25.47 25.20
C GLU A 36 6.52 26.84 25.80
N PHE A 37 7.63 26.92 26.54
CA PHE A 37 8.13 28.14 27.16
C PHE A 37 9.59 28.38 26.78
N LEU A 38 9.99 29.66 26.71
CA LEU A 38 11.34 30.08 26.32
C LEU A 38 12.32 30.12 27.50
N ASP A 39 11.82 30.05 28.73
CA ASP A 39 12.59 30.20 29.97
C ASP A 39 12.13 29.21 31.06
N GLU A 40 13.06 28.80 31.93
CA GLU A 40 12.73 28.09 33.18
C GLU A 40 12.53 29.10 34.31
N PRO A 41 11.42 29.83 34.27
CA PRO A 41 10.31 29.66 35.21
C PRO A 41 8.94 29.50 34.50
N HIS A 42 8.93 29.21 33.20
CA HIS A 42 7.73 29.15 32.35
C HIS A 42 6.95 30.48 32.31
N THR A 43 7.67 31.59 32.27
CA THR A 43 7.08 32.93 32.29
C THR A 43 6.89 33.51 30.89
N GLN A 44 7.61 33.00 29.90
CA GLN A 44 7.54 33.47 28.53
C GLN A 44 7.05 32.34 27.60
N GLU A 45 5.83 32.48 27.10
CA GLU A 45 5.24 31.58 26.11
C GLU A 45 6.02 31.59 24.79
N ASN A 46 6.16 30.41 24.18
CA ASN A 46 6.80 30.28 22.88
C ASN A 46 5.76 30.28 21.76
N THR A 47 5.66 31.40 21.03
CA THR A 47 4.76 31.51 19.86
C THR A 47 5.04 30.49 18.75
N ALA A 48 6.27 29.94 18.70
CA ALA A 48 6.59 28.86 17.76
C ALA A 48 5.92 27.54 18.16
N TYR A 49 5.68 27.30 19.46
CA TYR A 49 4.92 26.16 19.96
C TYR A 49 3.45 26.28 19.56
N ASP A 50 2.83 27.44 19.71
CA ASP A 50 1.43 27.64 19.33
C ASP A 50 1.21 27.40 17.83
N LEU A 51 2.12 27.91 17.00
CA LEU A 51 2.08 27.70 15.56
C LEU A 51 2.27 26.21 15.23
N TRP A 52 3.25 25.54 15.85
CA TRP A 52 3.47 24.12 15.67
C TRP A 52 2.24 23.31 16.09
N TYR A 53 1.66 23.61 17.26
CA TYR A 53 0.54 22.90 17.86
C TYR A 53 -0.71 23.04 16.99
N ARG A 54 -0.98 24.23 16.45
CA ARG A 54 -2.09 24.44 15.52
C ARG A 54 -2.01 23.56 14.28
N GLU A 55 -0.83 23.47 13.67
CA GLU A 55 -0.60 22.67 12.47
C GLU A 55 -0.61 21.16 12.77
N ASP A 56 -0.06 20.74 13.91
CA ASP A 56 -0.16 19.37 14.41
C ASP A 56 -1.63 18.97 14.65
N GLN A 57 -2.43 19.82 15.29
CA GLN A 57 -3.85 19.57 15.51
C GLN A 57 -4.64 19.52 14.20
N LEU A 58 -4.26 20.33 13.20
CA LEU A 58 -4.85 20.23 11.87
C LEU A 58 -4.54 18.87 11.24
N ALA A 59 -3.29 18.40 11.30
CA ALA A 59 -2.93 17.06 10.82
C ALA A 59 -3.70 15.95 11.60
N LEU A 60 -3.78 16.06 12.92
CA LEU A 60 -4.52 15.11 13.75
C LEU A 60 -6.00 15.08 13.39
N SER A 61 -6.60 16.23 13.06
CA SER A 61 -7.99 16.33 12.64
C SER A 61 -8.24 15.60 11.31
N TRP A 62 -7.35 15.75 10.34
CA TRP A 62 -7.39 15.03 9.05
C TRP A 62 -7.35 13.51 9.26
N ILE A 63 -6.49 13.04 10.16
CA ILE A 63 -6.44 11.62 10.55
C ILE A 63 -7.80 11.23 11.14
N LYS A 64 -8.26 11.90 12.21
CA LYS A 64 -9.49 11.54 12.94
C LYS A 64 -10.75 11.53 12.06
N VAL A 65 -10.92 12.51 11.17
CA VAL A 65 -12.11 12.62 10.30
C VAL A 65 -12.17 11.51 9.26
N THR A 66 -11.02 11.02 8.82
CA THR A 66 -10.94 9.93 7.84
C THR A 66 -11.08 8.54 8.47
N MET A 67 -11.29 8.41 9.79
CA MET A 67 -11.48 7.14 10.48
C MET A 67 -12.93 6.65 10.50
N THR A 68 -13.12 5.32 10.57
CA THR A 68 -14.37 4.74 11.07
C THR A 68 -14.44 4.81 12.59
N GLN A 69 -15.66 4.78 13.17
CA GLN A 69 -15.87 4.89 14.61
C GLN A 69 -15.06 3.87 15.46
N PRO A 70 -14.93 2.58 15.06
CA PRO A 70 -14.15 1.60 15.83
C PRO A 70 -12.63 1.86 15.83
N VAL A 71 -12.14 2.57 14.82
CA VAL A 71 -10.73 2.96 14.73
C VAL A 71 -10.51 4.27 15.51
N LEU A 72 -11.43 5.22 15.35
CA LEU A 72 -11.40 6.50 16.06
C LEU A 72 -11.42 6.33 17.58
N SER A 73 -12.17 5.36 18.11
CA SER A 73 -12.24 5.10 19.56
C SER A 73 -10.88 4.81 20.18
N LYS A 74 -9.93 4.28 19.40
CA LYS A 74 -8.55 4.00 19.84
C LYS A 74 -7.67 5.24 19.87
N LEU A 75 -8.05 6.27 19.13
CA LEU A 75 -7.29 7.53 18.99
C LEU A 75 -7.85 8.67 19.84
N VAL A 76 -8.88 8.41 20.67
CA VAL A 76 -9.56 9.45 21.48
C VAL A 76 -8.58 10.16 22.42
N ARG A 77 -7.65 9.42 23.03
CA ARG A 77 -6.68 9.95 24.00
C ARG A 77 -5.37 10.43 23.37
N VAL A 78 -5.27 10.37 22.05
CA VAL A 78 -4.04 10.72 21.34
C VAL A 78 -4.00 12.23 21.11
N GLY A 79 -2.91 12.85 21.59
CA GLY A 79 -2.72 14.30 21.61
C GLY A 79 -2.01 14.86 20.37
N THR A 80 -1.18 14.06 19.69
CA THR A 80 -0.37 14.52 18.55
C THR A 80 -0.66 13.74 17.28
N ALA A 81 -0.38 14.34 16.12
CA ALA A 81 -0.54 13.67 14.83
C ALA A 81 0.44 12.51 14.65
N ILE A 82 1.69 12.66 15.12
CA ILE A 82 2.71 11.61 15.06
C ILE A 82 2.31 10.38 15.87
N ASP A 83 1.81 10.55 17.09
CA ASP A 83 1.39 9.41 17.92
C ASP A 83 0.23 8.66 17.28
N ALA A 84 -0.73 9.40 16.71
CA ALA A 84 -1.87 8.80 16.02
C ALA A 84 -1.40 8.00 14.80
N TRP A 85 -0.46 8.55 14.04
CA TRP A 85 0.14 7.89 12.89
C TRP A 85 0.87 6.60 13.29
N CYS A 86 1.74 6.65 14.30
CA CYS A 86 2.49 5.48 14.77
C CYS A 86 1.58 4.37 15.33
N ILE A 87 0.51 4.73 16.04
CA ILE A 87 -0.48 3.75 16.53
C ILE A 87 -1.15 3.03 15.36
N LEU A 88 -1.59 3.78 14.35
CA LEU A 88 -2.22 3.23 13.16
C LEU A 88 -1.25 2.33 12.38
N GLU A 89 -0.03 2.80 12.16
CA GLU A 89 1.01 2.04 11.46
C GLU A 89 1.30 0.73 12.19
N LYS A 90 1.54 0.77 13.51
CA LYS A 90 1.78 -0.42 14.31
C LYS A 90 0.60 -1.39 14.29
N GLN A 91 -0.63 -0.89 14.36
CA GLN A 91 -1.83 -1.73 14.37
C GLN A 91 -2.02 -2.48 13.05
N TYR A 92 -1.72 -1.83 11.93
CA TYR A 92 -2.00 -2.38 10.60
C TYR A 92 -0.78 -2.98 9.91
N ALA A 93 0.45 -2.72 10.38
CA ALA A 93 1.69 -3.24 9.79
C ALA A 93 1.69 -4.77 9.66
N SER A 94 1.28 -5.50 10.70
CA SER A 94 1.27 -6.98 10.66
C SER A 94 0.23 -7.52 9.68
N GLN A 95 -0.98 -6.96 9.68
CA GLN A 95 -2.06 -7.37 8.77
C GLN A 95 -1.72 -7.06 7.31
N ASN A 96 -1.14 -5.89 7.05
CA ASN A 96 -0.71 -5.48 5.72
C ASN A 96 0.41 -6.39 5.22
N ASN A 97 1.45 -6.61 6.03
CA ASN A 97 2.56 -7.48 5.64
C ASN A 97 2.09 -8.91 5.36
N LEU A 98 1.20 -9.45 6.21
CA LEU A 98 0.60 -10.76 5.97
C LEU A 98 -0.22 -10.79 4.67
N ARG A 99 -1.01 -9.74 4.40
CA ARG A 99 -1.81 -9.66 3.16
C ARG A 99 -0.92 -9.56 1.92
N ILE A 100 0.16 -8.78 1.97
CA ILE A 100 1.14 -8.66 0.89
C ILE A 100 1.81 -10.02 0.66
N ILE A 101 2.24 -10.71 1.72
CA ILE A 101 2.84 -12.06 1.63
C ILE A 101 1.84 -13.06 1.03
N GLN A 102 0.57 -13.00 1.44
CA GLN A 102 -0.47 -13.87 0.88
C GLN A 102 -0.67 -13.62 -0.61
N LEU A 103 -0.83 -12.36 -1.03
CA LEU A 103 -0.98 -12.00 -2.45
C LEU A 103 0.24 -12.43 -3.29
N LYS A 104 1.46 -12.20 -2.79
CA LYS A 104 2.68 -12.67 -3.47
C LYS A 104 2.73 -14.18 -3.58
N ARG A 105 2.37 -14.90 -2.51
CA ARG A 105 2.34 -16.36 -2.50
C ARG A 105 1.28 -16.90 -3.46
N GLU A 106 0.12 -16.27 -3.51
CA GLU A 106 -0.96 -16.61 -4.43
C GLU A 106 -0.53 -16.43 -5.87
N LEU A 107 0.09 -15.29 -6.20
CA LEU A 107 0.64 -15.02 -7.52
C LEU A 107 1.74 -16.03 -7.94
N GLN A 108 2.70 -16.32 -7.04
CA GLN A 108 3.81 -17.24 -7.32
C GLN A 108 3.40 -18.71 -7.51
N ASN A 109 2.26 -19.09 -6.96
CA ASN A 109 1.73 -20.45 -6.99
C ASN A 109 0.42 -20.54 -7.78
N ILE A 110 0.09 -19.52 -8.55
CA ILE A 110 -1.10 -19.51 -9.37
C ILE A 110 -1.02 -20.66 -10.39
N LYS A 111 -2.15 -21.32 -10.62
CA LYS A 111 -2.29 -22.40 -11.59
C LYS A 111 -3.56 -22.17 -12.40
N LYS A 112 -3.51 -22.41 -13.72
CA LYS A 112 -4.68 -22.43 -14.60
C LYS A 112 -5.67 -23.49 -14.13
N GLY A 113 -5.19 -24.72 -13.89
CA GLY A 113 -6.04 -25.81 -13.45
C GLY A 113 -7.20 -26.04 -14.40
N GLY A 114 -8.43 -26.03 -13.87
CA GLY A 114 -9.66 -26.14 -14.65
C GLY A 114 -10.25 -24.82 -15.16
N MET A 115 -9.61 -23.68 -14.91
CA MET A 115 -10.08 -22.37 -15.40
C MET A 115 -9.87 -22.25 -16.91
N SER A 116 -10.72 -21.46 -17.56
CA SER A 116 -10.44 -20.94 -18.91
C SER A 116 -9.17 -20.08 -18.90
N MET A 117 -8.55 -19.87 -20.07
CA MET A 117 -7.38 -18.99 -20.17
C MET A 117 -7.74 -17.56 -19.75
N THR A 118 -8.91 -17.08 -20.20
CA THR A 118 -9.39 -15.74 -19.84
C THR A 118 -9.56 -15.56 -18.32
N GLU A 119 -10.20 -16.50 -17.62
CA GLU A 119 -10.35 -16.44 -16.16
C GLU A 119 -9.00 -16.48 -15.44
N TYR A 120 -8.07 -17.32 -15.92
CA TYR A 120 -6.73 -17.43 -15.37
C TYR A 120 -5.95 -16.10 -15.49
N LEU A 121 -5.94 -15.49 -16.67
CA LEU A 121 -5.24 -14.23 -16.90
C LEU A 121 -5.89 -13.05 -16.15
N GLN A 122 -7.22 -13.02 -16.07
CA GLN A 122 -7.93 -12.02 -15.25
C GLN A 122 -7.57 -12.13 -13.76
N HIS A 123 -7.41 -13.35 -13.25
CA HIS A 123 -6.99 -13.57 -11.87
C HIS A 123 -5.56 -13.06 -11.63
N ILE A 124 -4.64 -13.28 -12.56
CA ILE A 124 -3.27 -12.74 -12.50
C ILE A 124 -3.30 -11.21 -12.48
N SER A 125 -4.06 -10.59 -13.38
CA SER A 125 -4.22 -9.13 -13.43
C SER A 125 -4.78 -8.59 -12.11
N PHE A 126 -5.77 -9.25 -11.53
CA PHE A 126 -6.31 -8.86 -10.22
C PHE A 126 -5.26 -8.92 -9.10
N LEU A 127 -4.42 -9.96 -9.07
CA LEU A 127 -3.35 -10.10 -8.08
C LEU A 127 -2.26 -9.04 -8.29
N HIS A 128 -1.85 -8.81 -9.53
CA HIS A 128 -0.90 -7.78 -9.93
C HIS A 128 -1.38 -6.39 -9.51
N ASP A 129 -2.63 -6.03 -9.84
CA ASP A 129 -3.21 -4.73 -9.50
C ASP A 129 -3.39 -4.57 -8.00
N SER A 130 -3.69 -5.65 -7.29
CA SER A 130 -3.78 -5.66 -5.82
C SER A 130 -2.42 -5.38 -5.17
N LEU A 131 -1.34 -5.91 -5.73
CA LEU A 131 0.04 -5.65 -5.29
C LEU A 131 0.53 -4.25 -5.69
N SER A 132 0.17 -3.78 -6.89
CA SER A 132 0.49 -2.43 -7.38
C SER A 132 -0.16 -1.33 -6.53
N ARG A 133 -1.44 -1.51 -6.14
CA ARG A 133 -2.17 -0.58 -5.25
C ARG A 133 -1.48 -0.38 -3.90
N VAL A 134 -0.65 -1.32 -3.47
CA VAL A 134 0.07 -1.27 -2.20
C VAL A 134 1.56 -0.99 -2.39
N GLN A 135 1.94 -0.46 -3.56
CA GLN A 135 3.31 -0.10 -3.96
C GLN A 135 4.29 -1.30 -3.93
N HIS A 136 3.78 -2.51 -4.05
CA HIS A 136 4.59 -3.72 -4.22
C HIS A 136 4.57 -4.15 -5.67
N LEU A 137 5.28 -3.42 -6.52
CA LEU A 137 5.38 -3.69 -7.95
C LEU A 137 5.97 -5.08 -8.20
N VAL A 138 5.37 -5.81 -9.13
CA VAL A 138 5.89 -7.06 -9.68
C VAL A 138 6.44 -6.71 -11.06
N SER A 139 7.63 -7.20 -11.39
CA SER A 139 8.21 -6.95 -12.71
C SER A 139 7.43 -7.71 -13.79
N ASP A 140 7.37 -7.18 -15.01
CA ASP A 140 6.80 -7.90 -16.15
C ASP A 140 7.44 -9.27 -16.35
N THR A 141 8.77 -9.36 -16.16
CA THR A 141 9.52 -10.62 -16.21
C THR A 141 9.00 -11.64 -15.19
N ASP A 142 8.75 -11.21 -13.95
CA ASP A 142 8.19 -12.09 -12.91
C ASP A 142 6.75 -12.48 -13.23
N LEU A 143 5.92 -11.56 -13.74
CA LEU A 143 4.55 -11.87 -14.16
C LEU A 143 4.52 -12.91 -15.26
N VAL A 144 5.35 -12.76 -16.29
CA VAL A 144 5.51 -13.72 -17.38
C VAL A 144 5.93 -15.08 -16.83
N LEU A 145 6.95 -15.12 -15.97
CA LEU A 145 7.45 -16.35 -15.35
C LEU A 145 6.35 -17.07 -14.54
N TYR A 146 5.63 -16.35 -13.67
CA TYR A 146 4.58 -16.93 -12.85
C TYR A 146 3.40 -17.42 -13.69
N THR A 147 3.06 -16.68 -14.76
CA THR A 147 2.01 -17.07 -15.69
C THR A 147 2.36 -18.37 -16.39
N LEU A 148 3.55 -18.46 -17.00
CA LEU A 148 3.99 -19.66 -17.72
C LEU A 148 4.07 -20.88 -16.79
N LYS A 149 4.59 -20.69 -15.57
CA LYS A 149 4.70 -21.75 -14.55
C LYS A 149 3.34 -22.32 -14.11
N GLY A 150 2.28 -21.52 -14.16
CA GLY A 150 0.93 -21.94 -13.77
C GLY A 150 0.14 -22.62 -14.88
N LEU A 151 0.63 -22.66 -16.11
CA LEU A 151 -0.05 -23.33 -17.23
C LEU A 151 -0.04 -24.87 -17.06
N ASN A 152 -1.02 -25.51 -17.68
CA ASN A 152 -1.11 -26.97 -17.72
C ASN A 152 -0.09 -27.56 -18.73
N SER A 153 0.20 -28.85 -18.63
CA SER A 153 1.14 -29.55 -19.51
C SER A 153 0.76 -29.52 -21.00
N GLU A 154 -0.50 -29.20 -21.33
CA GLU A 154 -0.96 -29.00 -22.71
C GLU A 154 -0.31 -27.78 -23.41
N TYR A 155 0.22 -26.83 -22.64
CA TYR A 155 0.87 -25.62 -23.15
C TYR A 155 2.41 -25.71 -23.18
N GLU A 156 3.03 -26.87 -22.94
CA GLU A 156 4.50 -27.02 -22.89
C GLU A 156 5.21 -26.58 -24.19
N SER A 157 4.60 -26.82 -25.35
CA SER A 157 5.13 -26.36 -26.65
C SER A 157 5.14 -24.83 -26.76
N PHE A 158 4.09 -24.18 -26.23
CA PHE A 158 3.99 -22.73 -26.16
C PHE A 158 5.01 -22.16 -25.17
N ILE A 159 5.13 -22.74 -23.98
CA ILE A 159 6.12 -22.34 -22.96
C ILE A 159 7.53 -22.41 -23.54
N THR A 160 7.87 -23.50 -24.22
CA THR A 160 9.18 -23.66 -24.86
C THR A 160 9.42 -22.56 -25.91
N THR A 161 8.41 -22.26 -26.73
CA THR A 161 8.50 -21.20 -27.74
C THR A 161 8.76 -19.83 -27.12
N VAL A 162 7.99 -19.45 -26.10
CA VAL A 162 8.15 -18.15 -25.43
C VAL A 162 9.50 -18.05 -24.70
N THR A 163 9.97 -19.13 -24.07
CA THR A 163 11.26 -19.14 -23.37
C THR A 163 12.48 -19.12 -24.31
N THR A 164 12.30 -19.46 -25.59
CA THR A 164 13.35 -19.31 -26.61
C THR A 164 13.48 -17.91 -27.18
N PHE A 165 12.56 -16.99 -26.87
CA PHE A 165 12.71 -15.60 -27.29
C PHE A 165 13.94 -14.97 -26.66
N LYS A 166 14.65 -14.16 -27.46
CA LYS A 166 15.87 -13.47 -27.02
C LYS A 166 15.58 -12.55 -25.83
N ASP A 167 14.44 -11.87 -25.89
CA ASP A 167 13.88 -11.04 -24.83
C ASP A 167 12.49 -11.58 -24.50
N LEU A 168 12.17 -11.73 -23.22
CA LEU A 168 10.83 -12.17 -22.80
C LEU A 168 9.79 -11.12 -23.22
N PRO A 169 8.60 -11.56 -23.68
CA PRO A 169 7.54 -10.63 -24.04
C PRO A 169 7.09 -9.84 -22.81
N SER A 170 6.52 -8.66 -23.03
CA SER A 170 5.80 -7.94 -21.97
C SER A 170 4.58 -8.75 -21.48
N TRP A 171 4.07 -8.42 -20.30
CA TRP A 171 2.84 -9.06 -19.80
C TRP A 171 1.67 -8.91 -20.78
N SER A 172 1.54 -7.74 -21.41
CA SER A 172 0.48 -7.47 -22.39
C SER A 172 0.60 -8.36 -23.63
N GLU A 173 1.80 -8.50 -24.18
CA GLU A 173 2.03 -9.35 -25.36
C GLU A 173 1.77 -10.82 -25.03
N LEU A 174 2.22 -11.30 -23.86
CA LEU A 174 1.95 -12.66 -23.41
C LEU A 174 0.45 -12.92 -23.25
N TYR A 175 -0.29 -11.96 -22.70
CA TYR A 175 -1.74 -12.03 -22.55
C TYR A 175 -2.41 -12.28 -23.90
N ASP A 176 -2.09 -11.46 -24.90
CA ASP A 176 -2.67 -11.56 -26.25
C ASP A 176 -2.29 -12.88 -26.94
N MET A 177 -1.04 -13.31 -26.79
CA MET A 177 -0.56 -14.60 -27.32
C MET A 177 -1.32 -15.78 -26.71
N LEU A 178 -1.56 -15.78 -25.40
CA LEU A 178 -2.24 -16.86 -24.69
C LEU A 178 -3.73 -16.92 -25.03
N ILE A 179 -4.39 -15.78 -25.23
CA ILE A 179 -5.79 -15.72 -25.68
C ILE A 179 -5.93 -16.23 -27.12
N THR A 180 -4.96 -15.95 -27.99
CA THR A 180 -4.98 -16.41 -29.38
C THR A 180 -4.74 -17.93 -29.51
N GLN A 181 -4.09 -18.51 -28.51
CA GLN A 181 -3.73 -19.93 -28.46
C GLN A 181 -4.83 -20.82 -27.82
N GLU A 182 -5.81 -20.23 -27.13
CA GLU A 182 -6.99 -20.91 -26.57
C GLU A 182 -7.97 -21.34 -27.68
#